data_AF-A0A2W4UIK2-F1
#
_entry.id   AF-A0A2W4UIK2-F1
#
_cell.length_a   1.000
_cell.length_b   1.000
_cell.length_c   1.000
_cell.angle_alpha   90.00
_cell.angle_beta   90.00
_cell.angle_gamma   90.00
#
_symmetry.space_group_name_H-M   'P 1'
#
loop_
_entity.id
_entity.type
_entity.pdbx_description
1 polymer ?
#
loop_
_entity_poly.entity_id
_entity_poly.type
_entity_poly.pdbx_seq_one_letter_code
_entity_poly.pdbx_strand_id
1 'polypeptide(L)'
;MALATVLKTSSVTNSGTPASPQDDVITYNLGLRVEDTSPSNLFQPAALEGTNITLNGTANTKRILVSDAIPANTDFQSVVTPIPEGWTAVYSTDSGNPLDPAFNWVTVRPATLSAITRVGFIRSGTIGATGTTTTGLQFRVVTNGVPATGGIVENIAQVFGQTVGDPATTPQVIYDESGDSNPNNFNDNGSLPDAGGDASGSEYNPITDTGIADSTTEGIDTNNNNTGIGEGGEVNVVRLTPATDDNSQRYAGYA
;
A
#
# COMPACT_ATOMS: atom_id res chain seq x y z
N MET A 1 16.17 3.26 15.89
CA MET A 1 15.32 2.37 15.07
C MET A 1 14.64 3.20 14.01
N ALA A 2 14.57 2.70 12.78
CA ALA A 2 13.75 3.34 11.76
C ALA A 2 12.26 3.13 12.05
N LEU A 3 11.49 4.19 11.86
CA LEU A 3 10.05 4.22 12.02
C LEU A 3 9.48 4.69 10.68
N ALA A 4 8.61 3.89 10.10
CA ALA A 4 8.05 4.12 8.78
C ALA A 4 6.53 4.02 8.86
N THR A 5 5.85 5.00 8.28
CA THR A 5 4.41 4.93 8.02
C THR A 5 4.17 4.89 6.51
N VAL A 6 3.44 3.89 6.03
CA VAL A 6 2.91 3.89 4.67
C VAL A 6 1.63 4.71 4.63
N LEU A 7 1.55 5.61 3.65
CA LEU A 7 0.41 6.48 3.47
C LEU A 7 -0.40 6.00 2.27
N LYS A 8 -1.72 6.01 2.40
CA LYS A 8 -2.63 5.68 1.29
C LYS A 8 -3.81 6.61 1.21
N THR A 9 -4.18 6.97 -0.01
CA THR A 9 -5.47 7.56 -0.35
C THR A 9 -5.94 7.00 -1.68
N SER A 10 -7.24 7.12 -1.96
CA SER A 10 -7.84 6.65 -3.22
C SER A 10 -8.80 7.68 -3.81
N SER A 11 -8.98 7.61 -5.12
CA SER A 11 -10.00 8.38 -5.84
C SER A 11 -10.57 7.57 -7.00
N VAL A 12 -11.83 7.82 -7.35
CA VAL A 12 -12.54 7.11 -8.42
C VAL A 12 -12.86 8.09 -9.54
N THR A 13 -12.64 7.64 -10.77
CA THR A 13 -13.14 8.29 -11.98
C THR A 13 -14.00 7.30 -12.73
N ASN A 14 -15.25 7.65 -13.00
CA ASN A 14 -16.12 6.83 -13.84
C ASN A 14 -15.68 6.97 -15.30
N SER A 15 -15.30 5.86 -15.93
CA SER A 15 -14.81 5.84 -17.31
C SER A 15 -15.67 4.95 -18.17
N GLY A 16 -16.74 5.51 -18.71
CA GLY A 16 -17.58 4.84 -19.68
C GLY A 16 -19.05 5.07 -19.42
N THR A 17 -19.77 4.00 -19.07
CA THR A 17 -21.22 4.07 -18.85
C THR A 17 -21.49 4.49 -17.41
N PRO A 18 -22.09 5.66 -17.13
CA PRO A 18 -22.29 6.14 -15.76
C PRO A 18 -23.06 5.16 -14.87
N ALA A 19 -23.97 4.38 -15.46
CA ALA A 19 -24.77 3.37 -14.78
C ALA A 19 -24.02 2.04 -14.51
N SER A 20 -22.75 1.91 -14.87
CA SER A 20 -21.96 0.70 -14.68
C SER A 20 -20.70 0.99 -13.86
N PRO A 21 -20.50 0.34 -12.71
CA PRO A 21 -19.25 0.45 -11.94
C PRO A 21 -18.19 -0.55 -12.40
N GLN A 22 -18.40 -1.25 -13.53
CA GLN A 22 -17.50 -2.31 -14.05
C GLN A 22 -16.42 -1.80 -15.01
N ASP A 23 -16.31 -0.49 -15.19
CA ASP A 23 -15.29 0.17 -15.99
C ASP A 23 -14.73 1.41 -15.27
N ASP A 24 -15.00 1.55 -13.97
CA ASP A 24 -14.49 2.62 -13.14
C ASP A 24 -12.98 2.49 -12.95
N VAL A 25 -12.28 3.62 -13.00
CA VAL A 25 -10.85 3.68 -12.71
C VAL A 25 -10.65 4.17 -11.28
N ILE A 26 -9.98 3.34 -10.48
CA ILE A 26 -9.54 3.72 -9.13
C ILE A 26 -8.06 4.09 -9.22
N THR A 27 -7.73 5.31 -8.77
CA THR A 27 -6.35 5.76 -8.59
C THR A 27 -5.98 5.66 -7.12
N TYR A 28 -4.98 4.85 -6.80
CA TYR A 28 -4.37 4.76 -5.48
C TYR A 28 -3.11 5.65 -5.44
N ASN A 29 -2.98 6.42 -4.38
CA ASN A 29 -1.83 7.28 -4.12
C ASN A 29 -1.14 6.82 -2.85
N LEU A 30 0.00 6.16 -3.03
CA LEU A 30 0.83 5.68 -1.95
C LEU A 30 1.88 6.74 -1.56
N GLY A 31 2.34 6.64 -0.32
CA GLY A 31 3.42 7.43 0.22
C GLY A 31 4.16 6.69 1.32
N LEU A 32 5.27 7.29 1.75
CA LEU A 32 6.08 6.81 2.85
C LEU A 32 6.50 8.02 3.68
N ARG A 33 6.26 7.98 4.98
CA ARG A 33 6.84 8.91 5.95
C ARG A 33 7.87 8.17 6.80
N VAL A 34 9.09 8.68 6.88
CA VAL A 34 10.10 8.19 7.83
C VAL A 34 10.12 9.13 9.01
N GLU A 35 9.72 8.62 10.17
CA GLU A 35 9.41 9.44 11.34
C GLU A 35 10.66 10.05 11.99
N ASP A 36 10.47 11.22 12.60
CA ASP A 36 11.44 11.88 13.48
C ASP A 36 11.05 11.79 14.96
N THR A 37 9.93 11.14 15.28
CA THR A 37 9.45 10.91 16.64
C THR A 37 8.93 9.47 16.80
N SER A 38 9.00 8.96 18.04
CA SER A 38 8.51 7.62 18.40
C SER A 38 7.22 7.76 19.21
N PRO A 39 6.09 7.14 18.81
CA PRO A 39 4.83 7.22 19.56
C PRO A 39 4.98 6.74 21.02
N SER A 40 5.77 5.69 21.24
CA SER A 40 6.04 5.12 22.56
C SER A 40 7.08 5.88 23.39
N ASN A 41 7.84 6.79 22.77
CA ASN A 41 9.10 7.34 23.29
C ASN A 41 10.18 6.29 23.66
N LEU A 42 10.00 5.01 23.32
CA LEU A 42 10.96 3.94 23.62
C LEU A 42 12.14 3.91 22.62
N PHE A 43 11.93 4.41 21.41
CA PHE A 43 12.93 4.35 20.35
C PHE A 43 13.43 5.73 19.96
N GLN A 44 14.74 5.83 19.75
CA GLN A 44 15.33 6.95 19.04
C GLN A 44 15.13 6.72 17.53
N PRO A 45 14.43 7.62 16.81
CA PRO A 45 14.25 7.51 15.37
C PRO A 45 15.60 7.50 14.64
N ALA A 46 15.72 6.62 13.63
CA ALA A 46 16.94 6.40 12.86
C ALA A 46 16.61 6.24 11.36
N ALA A 47 17.62 6.42 10.51
CA ALA A 47 17.43 6.33 9.07
C ALA A 47 16.94 4.94 8.62
N LEU A 48 16.07 4.92 7.62
CA LEU A 48 15.55 3.73 6.95
C LEU A 48 16.46 3.37 5.76
N GLU A 49 16.77 2.10 5.62
CA GLU A 49 17.35 1.52 4.40
C GLU A 49 16.53 0.32 3.91
N GLY A 50 16.94 -0.24 2.77
CA GLY A 50 16.22 -1.34 2.17
C GLY A 50 16.40 -2.68 2.86
N THR A 51 15.32 -3.46 2.92
CA THR A 51 15.34 -4.89 3.25
C THR A 51 15.59 -5.72 2.00
N ASN A 52 15.91 -7.01 2.17
CA ASN A 52 16.17 -7.94 1.08
C ASN A 52 14.88 -8.31 0.34
N ILE A 53 14.89 -8.15 -0.99
CA ILE A 53 13.85 -8.69 -1.89
C ILE A 53 14.50 -9.47 -3.03
N THR A 54 13.72 -10.31 -3.72
CA THR A 54 14.13 -10.86 -5.02
C THR A 54 13.71 -9.88 -6.12
N LEU A 55 14.68 -9.32 -6.85
CA LEU A 55 14.46 -8.32 -7.89
C LEU A 55 15.09 -8.76 -9.22
N ASN A 56 14.28 -8.82 -10.28
CA ASN A 56 14.66 -9.29 -11.61
C ASN A 56 15.40 -10.65 -11.56
N GLY A 57 14.91 -11.58 -10.73
CA GLY A 57 15.52 -12.90 -10.49
C GLY A 57 16.76 -12.88 -9.59
N THR A 58 17.20 -11.71 -9.11
CA THR A 58 18.34 -11.58 -8.20
C THR A 58 17.86 -11.52 -6.76
N ALA A 59 18.06 -12.61 -6.02
CA ALA A 59 17.76 -12.68 -4.59
C ALA A 59 18.59 -11.69 -3.76
N ASN A 60 18.07 -11.33 -2.58
CA ASN A 60 18.74 -10.48 -1.59
C ASN A 60 19.16 -9.09 -2.12
N THR A 61 18.37 -8.53 -3.02
CA THR A 61 18.56 -7.16 -3.47
C THR A 61 17.96 -6.20 -2.43
N LYS A 62 18.80 -5.40 -1.76
CA LYS A 62 18.32 -4.45 -0.73
C LYS A 62 17.53 -3.29 -1.32
N ARG A 63 16.25 -3.15 -0.99
CA ARG A 63 15.38 -2.04 -1.42
C ARG A 63 14.41 -1.63 -0.33
N ILE A 64 14.15 -0.33 -0.22
CA ILE A 64 12.94 0.16 0.46
C ILE A 64 11.80 -0.12 -0.50
N LEU A 65 10.76 -0.81 -0.05
CA LEU A 65 9.64 -1.23 -0.89
C LEU A 65 8.36 -0.64 -0.32
N VAL A 66 7.64 0.14 -1.11
CA VAL A 66 6.23 0.51 -0.86
C VAL A 66 5.40 -0.25 -1.88
N SER A 67 4.45 -1.08 -1.44
CA SER A 67 3.74 -1.98 -2.34
C SER A 67 2.27 -2.14 -2.00
N ASP A 68 1.54 -2.69 -2.98
CA ASP A 68 0.12 -2.92 -2.85
C ASP A 68 -0.32 -4.10 -3.72
N ALA A 69 -1.17 -4.96 -3.18
CA ALA A 69 -1.84 -6.00 -3.94
C ALA A 69 -2.83 -5.35 -4.92
N ILE A 70 -2.98 -5.92 -6.11
CA ILE A 70 -4.08 -5.52 -6.99
C ILE A 70 -5.39 -5.98 -6.33
N PRO A 71 -6.33 -5.06 -6.03
CA PRO A 71 -7.57 -5.41 -5.36
C PRO A 71 -8.37 -6.47 -6.12
N ALA A 72 -9.08 -7.32 -5.38
CA ALA A 72 -10.07 -8.20 -5.97
C ALA A 72 -11.11 -7.40 -6.79
N ASN A 73 -11.63 -8.01 -7.85
CA ASN A 73 -12.59 -7.40 -8.79
C ASN A 73 -12.06 -6.19 -9.57
N THR A 74 -10.73 -6.06 -9.66
CA THR A 74 -10.05 -5.07 -10.48
C THR A 74 -8.92 -5.70 -11.29
N ASP A 75 -8.55 -5.08 -12.39
CA ASP A 75 -7.32 -5.35 -13.12
C ASP A 75 -6.35 -4.17 -12.98
N PHE A 76 -5.04 -4.48 -12.89
CA PHE A 76 -4.02 -3.45 -13.00
C PHE A 76 -4.14 -2.72 -14.35
N GLN A 77 -4.13 -1.38 -14.32
CA GLN A 77 -4.17 -0.56 -15.52
C GLN A 77 -2.80 0.08 -15.81
N SER A 78 -2.26 0.85 -14.85
CA SER A 78 -1.03 1.61 -15.07
C SER A 78 -0.40 2.13 -13.77
N VAL A 79 0.90 2.46 -13.85
CA VAL A 79 1.54 3.38 -12.89
C VAL A 79 1.42 4.79 -13.46
N VAL A 80 1.18 5.77 -12.59
CA VAL A 80 1.10 7.18 -12.99
C VAL A 80 2.52 7.76 -13.04
N THR A 81 2.81 8.50 -14.11
CA THR A 81 4.10 9.17 -14.33
C THR A 81 3.93 10.70 -14.31
N PRO A 82 4.95 11.46 -13.89
CA PRO A 82 6.28 11.00 -13.44
C PRO A 82 6.25 10.33 -12.06
N ILE A 83 7.10 9.34 -11.86
CA ILE A 83 7.36 8.73 -10.55
C ILE A 83 8.33 9.67 -9.78
N PRO A 84 8.18 9.83 -8.45
CA PRO A 84 9.11 10.60 -7.63
C PRO A 84 10.58 10.21 -7.85
N GLU A 85 11.48 11.19 -7.77
CA GLU A 85 12.91 10.98 -7.97
C GLU A 85 13.48 9.93 -6.99
N GLY A 86 14.35 9.06 -7.50
CA GLY A 86 14.95 7.98 -6.72
C GLY A 86 14.07 6.74 -6.52
N TRP A 87 12.82 6.77 -7.01
CA TRP A 87 11.91 5.63 -6.99
C TRP A 87 11.76 4.98 -8.36
N THR A 88 11.50 3.68 -8.38
CA THR A 88 11.25 2.90 -9.59
C THR A 88 10.06 1.99 -9.36
N ALA A 89 9.11 1.98 -10.30
CA ALA A 89 7.99 1.04 -10.25
C ALA A 89 8.47 -0.40 -10.48
N VAL A 90 7.87 -1.32 -9.75
CA VAL A 90 8.06 -2.76 -9.87
C VAL A 90 6.71 -3.46 -9.88
N TYR A 91 6.72 -4.66 -10.41
CA TYR A 91 5.53 -5.50 -10.61
C TYR A 91 5.84 -6.91 -10.18
N SER A 92 4.81 -7.65 -9.77
CA SER A 92 4.91 -9.10 -9.61
C SER A 92 3.67 -9.77 -10.17
N THR A 93 3.86 -11.00 -10.63
CA THR A 93 2.78 -11.94 -10.99
C THR A 93 2.59 -13.02 -9.93
N ASP A 94 3.43 -13.01 -8.89
CA ASP A 94 3.38 -13.95 -7.78
C ASP A 94 2.33 -13.51 -6.75
N SER A 95 1.79 -14.46 -6.01
CA SER A 95 0.84 -14.21 -4.91
C SER A 95 1.49 -14.51 -3.57
N GLY A 96 1.05 -13.79 -2.52
CA GLY A 96 1.52 -14.00 -1.16
C GLY A 96 2.54 -12.95 -0.72
N ASN A 97 3.50 -13.39 0.08
CA ASN A 97 4.41 -12.52 0.81
C ASN A 97 5.41 -11.77 -0.12
N PRO A 98 5.44 -10.42 -0.11
CA PRO A 98 6.37 -9.58 -0.89
C PRO A 98 7.87 -9.78 -0.65
N LEU A 99 8.25 -10.30 0.52
CA LEU A 99 9.62 -10.55 0.97
C LEU A 99 10.04 -12.02 0.87
N ASP A 100 9.15 -12.94 0.45
CA ASP A 100 9.54 -14.33 0.22
C ASP A 100 10.61 -14.39 -0.88
N PRO A 101 11.72 -15.14 -0.71
CA PRO A 101 12.74 -15.30 -1.74
C PRO A 101 12.20 -15.80 -3.10
N ALA A 102 11.09 -16.52 -3.11
CA ALA A 102 10.39 -16.96 -4.32
C ALA A 102 9.52 -15.87 -4.96
N PHE A 103 9.16 -14.82 -4.22
CA PHE A 103 8.38 -13.69 -4.72
C PHE A 103 9.29 -12.75 -5.52
N ASN A 104 9.13 -12.73 -6.84
CA ASN A 104 10.01 -12.02 -7.74
C ASN A 104 9.40 -10.71 -8.23
N TRP A 105 10.00 -9.61 -7.79
CA TRP A 105 9.72 -8.29 -8.33
C TRP A 105 10.42 -8.08 -9.66
N VAL A 106 9.75 -7.48 -10.64
CA VAL A 106 10.33 -7.11 -11.94
C VAL A 106 10.17 -5.63 -12.21
N THR A 107 11.21 -5.02 -12.77
CA THR A 107 11.22 -3.60 -13.20
C THR A 107 10.62 -3.40 -14.59
N VAL A 108 10.60 -4.45 -15.41
CA VAL A 108 9.94 -4.45 -16.71
C VAL A 108 8.50 -4.89 -16.50
N ARG A 109 7.55 -3.98 -16.75
CA ARG A 109 6.12 -4.28 -16.63
C ARG A 109 5.73 -5.48 -17.51
N PRO A 110 5.09 -6.51 -16.96
CA PRO A 110 4.50 -7.59 -17.75
C PRO A 110 3.54 -7.06 -18.82
N ALA A 111 3.54 -7.68 -20.01
CA ALA A 111 2.66 -7.27 -21.11
C ALA A 111 1.19 -7.61 -20.85
N THR A 112 0.95 -8.75 -20.18
CA THR A 112 -0.38 -9.18 -19.75
C THR A 112 -0.72 -8.50 -18.43
N LEU A 113 -1.48 -7.40 -18.47
CA LEU A 113 -1.75 -6.59 -17.28
C LEU A 113 -2.57 -7.34 -16.22
N SER A 114 -3.51 -8.20 -16.62
CA SER A 114 -4.30 -9.02 -15.70
C SER A 114 -3.50 -10.14 -15.00
N ALA A 115 -2.26 -10.40 -15.43
CA ALA A 115 -1.36 -11.30 -14.72
C ALA A 115 -0.62 -10.61 -13.57
N ILE A 116 -0.65 -9.27 -13.50
CA ILE A 116 -0.02 -8.50 -12.43
C ILE A 116 -0.91 -8.61 -11.20
N THR A 117 -0.38 -9.25 -10.15
CA THR A 117 -1.04 -9.46 -8.86
C THR A 117 -0.60 -8.45 -7.82
N ARG A 118 0.57 -7.83 -8.00
CA ARG A 118 1.10 -6.81 -7.09
C ARG A 118 1.86 -5.73 -7.85
N VAL A 119 1.73 -4.50 -7.39
CA VAL A 119 2.52 -3.35 -7.84
C VAL A 119 3.29 -2.79 -6.66
N GLY A 120 4.47 -2.22 -6.93
CA GLY A 120 5.25 -1.56 -5.91
C GLY A 120 6.15 -0.50 -6.46
N PHE A 121 6.82 0.19 -5.55
CA PHE A 121 7.80 1.22 -5.81
C PHE A 121 9.00 0.93 -4.94
N ILE A 122 10.17 0.84 -5.55
CA ILE A 122 11.43 0.58 -4.86
C ILE A 122 12.33 1.79 -4.87
N ARG A 123 13.08 1.97 -3.79
CA ARG A 123 14.17 2.94 -3.69
C ARG A 123 15.44 2.24 -3.19
N SER A 124 16.57 2.62 -3.76
CA SER A 124 17.90 2.27 -3.24
C SER A 124 18.46 3.36 -2.32
N GLY A 125 19.41 3.00 -1.46
CA GLY A 125 20.03 3.93 -0.52
C GLY A 125 19.20 4.09 0.74
N THR A 126 19.33 5.25 1.39
CA THR A 126 18.75 5.52 2.72
C THR A 126 17.81 6.72 2.70
N ILE A 127 16.90 6.78 3.68
CA ILE A 127 16.04 7.93 4.00
C ILE A 127 16.31 8.31 5.46
N GLY A 128 16.60 9.58 5.73
CA GLY A 128 16.83 10.06 7.09
C GLY A 128 15.55 10.06 7.94
N ALA A 129 15.71 9.88 9.26
CA ALA A 129 14.65 10.08 10.26
C ALA A 129 14.44 11.57 10.55
N THR A 130 13.95 12.28 9.54
CA THR A 130 13.75 13.73 9.56
C THR A 130 12.28 14.11 9.32
N GLY A 131 11.34 13.17 9.54
CA GLY A 131 9.93 13.38 9.24
C GLY A 131 9.67 13.50 7.74
N THR A 132 10.53 12.91 6.92
CA THR A 132 10.47 13.08 5.46
C THR A 132 9.35 12.26 4.87
N THR A 133 8.42 12.93 4.19
CA THR A 133 7.33 12.29 3.46
C THR A 133 7.61 12.25 1.97
N THR A 134 7.59 11.05 1.39
CA THR A 134 7.48 10.82 -0.05
C THR A 134 6.01 10.60 -0.40
N THR A 135 5.52 11.28 -1.43
CA THR A 135 4.17 11.08 -1.99
C THR A 135 4.26 10.94 -3.51
N GLY A 136 3.16 10.57 -4.16
CA GLY A 136 3.10 10.47 -5.63
C GLY A 136 3.49 9.09 -6.17
N LEU A 137 3.58 8.08 -5.30
CA LEU A 137 3.76 6.68 -5.69
C LEU A 137 2.39 6.13 -6.10
N GLN A 138 1.98 6.43 -7.34
CA GLN A 138 0.60 6.26 -7.78
C GLN A 138 0.42 5.14 -8.81
N PHE A 139 -0.64 4.36 -8.65
CA PHE A 139 -1.09 3.38 -9.64
C PHE A 139 -2.60 3.42 -9.83
N ARG A 140 -3.04 2.84 -10.94
CA ARG A 140 -4.43 2.76 -11.35
C ARG A 140 -4.83 1.33 -11.58
N VAL A 141 -6.05 1.02 -11.19
CA VAL A 141 -6.75 -0.21 -11.54
C VAL A 141 -8.07 0.15 -12.22
N VAL A 142 -8.56 -0.77 -13.04
CA VAL A 142 -9.91 -0.70 -13.61
C VAL A 142 -10.76 -1.77 -12.94
N THR A 143 -11.96 -1.42 -12.51
CA THR A 143 -12.90 -2.40 -11.99
C THR A 143 -13.34 -3.32 -13.13
N ASN A 144 -13.56 -4.60 -12.85
CA ASN A 144 -13.98 -5.58 -13.86
C ASN A 144 -14.85 -6.71 -13.30
N GLY A 145 -15.00 -6.79 -11.97
CA GLY A 145 -15.77 -7.83 -11.27
C GLY A 145 -16.78 -7.29 -10.27
N VAL A 146 -16.99 -5.97 -10.22
CA VAL A 146 -17.90 -5.33 -9.26
C VAL A 146 -19.36 -5.51 -9.73
N PRO A 147 -20.32 -5.85 -8.84
CA PRO A 147 -21.72 -5.99 -9.23
C PRO A 147 -22.26 -4.71 -9.88
N ALA A 148 -23.18 -4.86 -10.85
CA ALA A 148 -23.79 -3.72 -11.55
C ALA A 148 -24.55 -2.76 -10.61
N THR A 149 -24.93 -3.21 -9.42
CA THR A 149 -25.57 -2.38 -8.38
C THR A 149 -24.57 -1.57 -7.55
N GLY A 150 -23.28 -1.68 -7.82
CA GLY A 150 -22.21 -1.16 -6.98
C GLY A 150 -21.64 -2.19 -6.03
N GLY A 151 -20.62 -1.79 -5.30
CA GLY A 151 -19.89 -2.66 -4.37
C GLY A 151 -18.74 -1.95 -3.68
N ILE A 152 -17.93 -2.75 -3.00
CA ILE A 152 -16.73 -2.31 -2.30
C ILE A 152 -15.51 -2.95 -2.96
N VAL A 153 -14.45 -2.15 -3.10
CA VAL A 153 -13.11 -2.62 -3.44
C VAL A 153 -12.21 -2.33 -2.24
N GLU A 154 -11.63 -3.37 -1.68
CA GLU A 154 -10.78 -3.33 -0.48
C GLU A 154 -9.31 -3.38 -0.87
N ASN A 155 -8.47 -2.63 -0.16
CA ASN A 155 -7.07 -2.55 -0.50
C ASN A 155 -6.19 -2.11 0.68
N ILE A 156 -5.00 -2.68 0.81
CA ILE A 156 -4.04 -2.40 1.88
C ILE A 156 -2.64 -2.23 1.29
N ALA A 157 -1.99 -1.11 1.59
CA ALA A 157 -0.61 -0.88 1.16
C ALA A 157 0.34 -1.26 2.27
N GLN A 158 1.55 -1.68 1.91
CA GLN A 158 2.60 -2.08 2.85
C GLN A 158 3.89 -1.33 2.53
N VAL A 159 4.66 -1.00 3.56
CA VAL A 159 6.07 -0.59 3.41
C VAL A 159 7.00 -1.58 4.10
N PHE A 160 8.15 -1.81 3.47
CA PHE A 160 9.22 -2.66 3.99
C PHE A 160 10.58 -1.96 3.91
N GLY A 161 11.37 -2.14 4.96
CA GLY A 161 12.77 -1.71 5.02
C GLY A 161 13.49 -2.32 6.22
N GLN A 162 14.58 -1.69 6.63
CA GLN A 162 15.31 -2.01 7.87
C GLN A 162 15.98 -0.76 8.45
N THR A 163 16.37 -0.80 9.72
CA THR A 163 17.16 0.28 10.32
C THR A 163 18.56 0.31 9.71
N VAL A 164 19.04 1.51 9.31
CA VAL A 164 20.41 1.68 8.80
C VAL A 164 21.44 1.18 9.82
N GLY A 165 22.30 0.28 9.36
CA GLY A 165 23.42 -0.21 10.16
C GLY A 165 23.01 -1.09 11.34
N ASP A 166 21.82 -1.70 11.28
CA ASP A 166 21.41 -2.72 12.25
C ASP A 166 22.48 -3.82 12.32
N PRO A 167 23.12 -4.02 13.50
CA PRO A 167 24.20 -4.99 13.66
C PRO A 167 23.69 -6.43 13.79
N ALA A 168 22.38 -6.66 13.84
CA ALA A 168 21.81 -8.00 13.95
C ALA A 168 22.18 -8.88 12.74
N THR A 169 22.40 -10.17 12.99
CA THR A 169 22.69 -11.17 11.95
C THR A 169 21.50 -11.39 11.02
N THR A 170 20.30 -11.26 11.57
CA THR A 170 19.03 -11.13 10.84
C THR A 170 18.44 -9.77 11.22
N PRO A 171 18.64 -8.72 10.41
CA PRO A 171 18.10 -7.40 10.70
C PRO A 171 16.58 -7.42 10.86
N GLN A 172 16.08 -6.60 11.77
CA GLN A 172 14.63 -6.46 11.95
C GLN A 172 14.02 -5.85 10.67
N VAL A 173 12.97 -6.49 10.16
CA VAL A 173 12.17 -5.89 9.09
C VAL A 173 11.36 -4.75 9.71
N ILE A 174 11.53 -3.56 9.15
CA ILE A 174 10.63 -2.44 9.40
C ILE A 174 9.46 -2.60 8.45
N TYR A 175 8.28 -2.74 9.04
CA TYR A 175 7.04 -3.07 8.38
C TYR A 175 5.89 -2.22 8.90
N ASP A 176 5.07 -1.72 8.00
CA ASP A 176 3.85 -0.99 8.33
C ASP A 176 2.78 -1.22 7.25
N GLU A 177 1.51 -1.21 7.67
CA GLU A 177 0.34 -1.27 6.78
C GLU A 177 -0.40 0.07 6.79
N SER A 178 -1.00 0.39 5.66
CA SER A 178 -1.75 1.65 5.53
C SER A 178 -3.02 1.59 6.36
N GLY A 179 -3.62 2.74 6.62
CA GLY A 179 -4.98 2.84 7.14
C GLY A 179 -5.04 3.49 8.51
N ASP A 180 -3.99 3.38 9.33
CA ASP A 180 -3.78 4.27 10.48
C ASP A 180 -2.53 5.15 10.30
N SER A 181 -2.31 6.05 11.25
CA SER A 181 -1.26 7.07 11.16
C SER A 181 0.02 6.75 11.94
N ASN A 182 0.02 5.64 12.66
CA ASN A 182 1.14 5.19 13.48
C ASN A 182 2.19 4.53 12.58
N PRO A 183 3.48 4.60 12.95
CA PRO A 183 4.53 3.89 12.24
C PRO A 183 4.62 2.45 12.71
N ASN A 184 5.19 1.61 11.85
CA ASN A 184 5.56 0.23 12.15
C ASN A 184 4.42 -0.64 12.71
N ASN A 185 3.19 -0.36 12.31
CA ASN A 185 1.96 -0.93 12.85
C ASN A 185 1.79 -0.76 14.37
N PHE A 186 2.28 0.35 14.95
CA PHE A 186 2.10 0.62 16.37
C PHE A 186 0.62 0.77 16.71
N ASN A 187 0.24 0.23 17.87
CA ASN A 187 -1.08 0.41 18.45
C ASN A 187 -1.35 1.90 18.76
N ASP A 188 -2.61 2.33 18.66
CA ASP A 188 -3.01 3.75 18.84
C ASP A 188 -2.64 4.38 20.18
N ASN A 189 -2.51 3.56 21.21
CA ASN A 189 -2.07 4.00 22.53
C ASN A 189 -0.55 4.17 22.60
N GLY A 190 0.16 4.05 21.48
CA GLY A 190 1.61 4.09 21.34
C GLY A 190 2.31 2.81 21.82
N SER A 191 1.58 1.75 22.13
CA SER A 191 2.19 0.45 22.44
C SER A 191 2.67 -0.28 21.18
N LEU A 192 3.51 -1.29 21.36
CA LEU A 192 4.12 -2.03 20.26
C LEU A 192 3.07 -2.91 19.52
N PRO A 193 3.30 -3.24 18.23
CA PRO A 193 2.42 -4.07 17.38
C PRO A 193 2.09 -5.49 17.89
N ASP A 194 2.74 -5.98 18.94
CA ASP A 194 2.30 -7.22 19.61
C ASP A 194 2.80 -7.20 21.06
N ALA A 195 1.91 -7.49 22.01
CA ALA A 195 2.25 -7.68 23.43
C ALA A 195 2.87 -9.07 23.72
N GLY A 196 3.15 -9.87 22.68
CA GLY A 196 3.82 -11.18 22.71
C GLY A 196 5.25 -11.19 23.29
N GLY A 197 5.83 -10.02 23.53
CA GLY A 197 7.05 -9.84 24.32
C GLY A 197 8.30 -9.53 23.50
N ASP A 198 8.19 -9.33 22.19
CA ASP A 198 9.28 -8.74 21.41
C ASP A 198 9.23 -7.20 21.55
N ALA A 199 10.35 -6.63 22.00
CA ALA A 199 10.53 -5.20 22.16
C ALA A 199 11.21 -4.56 20.93
N SER A 200 11.21 -5.26 19.79
CA SER A 200 11.91 -4.87 18.55
C SER A 200 11.30 -3.65 17.86
N GLY A 201 10.03 -3.31 18.13
CA GLY A 201 9.38 -2.12 17.59
C GLY A 201 8.96 -2.22 16.11
N SER A 202 8.86 -3.44 15.58
CA SER A 202 8.13 -3.79 14.36
C SER A 202 7.97 -5.30 14.36
N GLU A 203 6.76 -5.81 14.20
CA GLU A 203 6.50 -7.26 14.20
C GLU A 203 5.98 -7.62 12.82
N TYR A 204 6.86 -8.10 11.95
CA TYR A 204 6.48 -8.58 10.63
C TYR A 204 6.35 -10.10 10.65
N ASN A 205 5.14 -10.60 10.50
CA ASN A 205 4.84 -12.01 10.40
C ASN A 205 4.53 -12.40 8.94
N PRO A 206 5.45 -13.09 8.25
CA PRO A 206 5.30 -13.43 6.83
C PRO A 206 4.08 -14.30 6.47
N ILE A 207 3.42 -14.90 7.47
CA ILE A 207 2.24 -15.76 7.29
C ILE A 207 0.94 -14.96 7.31
N THR A 208 0.83 -13.97 8.19
CA THR A 208 -0.38 -13.16 8.37
C THR A 208 -0.31 -11.86 7.59
N ASP A 209 0.88 -11.29 7.44
CA ASP A 209 1.13 -9.95 6.92
C ASP A 209 1.31 -10.00 5.41
N THR A 210 0.31 -10.58 4.75
CA THR A 210 0.34 -10.89 3.32
C THR A 210 0.08 -9.68 2.43
N GLY A 211 -0.47 -8.60 3.02
CA GLY A 211 -0.89 -7.38 2.34
C GLY A 211 -2.01 -7.60 1.34
N ILE A 212 -2.83 -8.63 1.54
CA ILE A 212 -4.07 -8.86 0.82
C ILE A 212 -5.18 -8.44 1.78
N ALA A 213 -5.91 -7.38 1.43
CA ALA A 213 -6.91 -6.80 2.31
C ALA A 213 -8.00 -7.80 2.71
N ASP A 214 -8.29 -7.89 4.01
CA ASP A 214 -9.42 -8.58 4.61
C ASP A 214 -10.03 -7.70 5.71
N SER A 215 -11.04 -6.92 5.36
CA SER A 215 -11.72 -6.02 6.31
C SER A 215 -12.38 -6.73 7.49
N THR A 216 -12.54 -8.05 7.44
CA THR A 216 -13.13 -8.81 8.55
C THR A 216 -12.13 -9.06 9.67
N THR A 217 -10.84 -9.11 9.35
CA THR A 217 -9.76 -9.37 10.31
C THR A 217 -8.92 -8.13 10.61
N GLU A 218 -8.70 -7.27 9.61
CA GLU A 218 -7.82 -6.08 9.66
C GLU A 218 -8.63 -4.78 9.87
N GLY A 219 -9.95 -4.89 9.87
CA GLY A 219 -10.90 -3.78 10.01
C GLY A 219 -10.72 -2.68 8.94
N ILE A 220 -11.37 -1.53 9.09
CA ILE A 220 -11.58 -0.57 7.99
C ILE A 220 -11.20 0.86 8.38
N ASP A 221 -10.32 1.50 7.59
CA ASP A 221 -10.21 2.96 7.53
C ASP A 221 -11.43 3.52 6.80
N THR A 222 -12.44 3.93 7.56
CA THR A 222 -13.71 4.39 6.97
C THR A 222 -13.55 5.67 6.13
N ASN A 223 -12.46 6.42 6.31
CA ASN A 223 -12.21 7.70 5.67
C ASN A 223 -11.18 7.63 4.51
N ASN A 224 -10.52 6.49 4.27
CA ASN A 224 -9.46 6.31 3.26
C ASN A 224 -8.39 7.41 3.28
N ASN A 225 -7.92 7.78 4.47
CA ASN A 225 -6.99 8.88 4.68
C ASN A 225 -5.96 8.59 5.78
N ASN A 226 -5.78 7.31 6.14
CA ASN A 226 -4.91 6.85 7.21
C ASN A 226 -5.37 7.37 8.59
N THR A 227 -6.68 7.34 8.85
CA THR A 227 -7.28 7.70 10.16
C THR A 227 -8.06 6.57 10.82
N GLY A 228 -7.84 5.35 10.35
CA GLY A 228 -8.17 4.12 11.06
C GLY A 228 -7.58 4.10 12.46
N ILE A 229 -8.16 3.25 13.30
CA ILE A 229 -7.90 3.16 14.73
C ILE A 229 -7.46 1.72 15.03
N GLY A 230 -6.20 1.56 15.43
CA GLY A 230 -5.55 0.31 15.83
C GLY A 230 -5.40 -0.68 14.68
N GLU A 231 -5.02 -1.92 15.03
CA GLU A 231 -4.86 -3.10 14.13
C GLU A 231 -6.15 -3.46 13.34
N GLY A 232 -7.27 -2.76 13.61
CA GLY A 232 -8.58 -2.90 12.98
C GLY A 232 -8.96 -1.72 12.08
N GLY A 233 -7.99 -0.96 11.59
CA GLY A 233 -8.19 0.26 10.81
C GLY A 233 -7.45 0.29 9.48
N GLU A 234 -6.90 -0.84 9.02
CA GLU A 234 -5.87 -0.81 7.99
C GLU A 234 -6.46 -0.80 6.57
N VAL A 235 -7.59 -1.50 6.37
CA VAL A 235 -8.16 -1.66 5.03
C VAL A 235 -8.77 -0.36 4.53
N ASN A 236 -8.27 0.12 3.39
CA ASN A 236 -8.90 1.19 2.64
C ASN A 236 -10.04 0.62 1.79
N VAL A 237 -11.21 1.25 1.85
CA VAL A 237 -12.45 0.82 1.21
C VAL A 237 -12.93 1.84 0.17
N VAL A 238 -12.89 1.47 -1.10
CA VAL A 238 -13.49 2.26 -2.17
C VAL A 238 -14.92 1.80 -2.41
N ARG A 239 -15.89 2.69 -2.14
CA ARG A 239 -17.31 2.43 -2.42
C ARG A 239 -17.65 2.89 -3.84
N LEU A 240 -18.15 1.97 -4.64
CA LEU A 240 -18.59 2.21 -6.00
C LEU A 240 -20.10 2.17 -6.03
N THR A 241 -20.71 3.27 -6.48
CA THR A 241 -22.15 3.38 -6.68
C THR A 241 -22.40 3.67 -8.15
N PRO A 242 -23.31 2.95 -8.82
CA PRO A 242 -23.73 3.32 -10.17
C PRO A 242 -24.26 4.74 -10.12
N ALA A 243 -23.76 5.62 -10.99
CA ALA A 243 -24.41 6.91 -11.15
C ALA A 243 -25.80 6.64 -11.74
N THR A 244 -26.85 7.14 -11.10
CA THR A 244 -28.13 7.27 -11.78
C THR A 244 -27.91 8.20 -12.95
N ASP A 245 -28.16 7.75 -14.18
CA ASP A 245 -28.05 8.57 -15.40
C ASP A 245 -28.47 10.01 -15.08
N ASP A 246 -27.55 10.96 -15.25
CA ASP A 246 -27.88 12.36 -15.09
C ASP A 246 -28.88 12.74 -16.20
N ASN A 247 -30.17 12.60 -15.89
CA ASN A 247 -31.27 13.01 -16.75
C ASN A 247 -31.30 14.54 -16.97
N SER A 248 -30.34 15.32 -16.44
CA SER A 248 -30.27 16.76 -16.66
C SER A 248 -30.03 17.17 -18.12
N GLN A 249 -29.60 16.26 -19.01
CA GLN A 249 -29.39 16.58 -20.43
C GLN A 249 -30.60 16.35 -21.34
N ARG A 250 -31.77 15.92 -20.84
CA ARG A 250 -32.97 15.69 -21.68
C ARG A 250 -34.08 16.73 -21.59
N TYR A 251 -33.91 17.83 -20.84
CA TYR A 251 -34.93 18.89 -20.70
C TYR A 251 -34.51 20.27 -21.22
N ALA A 252 -33.57 20.35 -22.18
CA ALA A 252 -33.21 21.61 -22.85
C ALA A 252 -33.84 21.80 -24.24
N GLY A 253 -34.99 21.17 -24.51
CA GLY A 253 -35.69 21.42 -25.76
C GLY A 253 -37.03 20.70 -25.84
N TYR A 254 -38.06 21.28 -25.23
CA TYR A 254 -39.46 21.27 -25.69
C TYR A 254 -40.31 22.05 -24.67
N ALA A 255 -40.55 23.33 -24.96
CA ALA A 255 -41.75 24.15 -24.68
C ALA A 255 -41.39 25.64 -24.69
#